data_AF-A0A914U1Y9-F1
#
_entry.id   AF-A0A914U1Y9-F1
#
_cell.length_a   1.000
_cell.length_b   1.000
_cell.length_c   1.000
_cell.angle_alpha   90.00
_cell.angle_beta   90.00
_cell.angle_gamma   90.00
#
_symmetry.space_group_name_H-M   'P 1'
#
loop_
_entity.id
_entity.type
_entity.pdbx_description
1 polymer ?
#
loop_
_entity_poly.entity_id
_entity_poly.type
_entity_poly.pdbx_seq_one_letter_code
_entity_poly.pdbx_strand_id
1 'polypeptide(L)'
;MAMRSNEILQEEIIERSFAKTWKEAKKEWQIDYSYNPTDLEKCICGHYPLSECVVIKNIRNQNDAVVDSVCARKFIDFSQYDPIWASFFNLLQDPFKPLNLMAAGYAFDKKWINNFEYDFSTDSFSKTVGELSVSEKAIRITVNRQVALLFLNFHFKK
;
A
#
# COMPACT_ATOMS: atom_id res chain seq x y z
N MET A 1 13.57 -34.31 6.04
CA MET A 1 12.43 -34.07 5.12
C MET A 1 12.52 -32.60 4.72
N ALA A 2 12.60 -32.27 3.44
CA ALA A 2 12.70 -30.87 3.02
C ALA A 2 11.36 -30.18 3.29
N MET A 3 11.35 -29.11 4.08
CA MET A 3 10.15 -28.33 4.33
C MET A 3 9.68 -27.65 3.06
N ARG A 4 8.36 -27.53 2.89
CA ARG A 4 7.77 -26.80 1.76
C ARG A 4 7.88 -25.30 2.00
N SER A 5 7.98 -24.51 0.93
CA SER A 5 8.08 -23.05 1.02
C SER A 5 6.96 -22.39 1.85
N ASN A 6 5.76 -22.97 1.86
CA ASN A 6 4.65 -22.46 2.68
C ASN A 6 4.83 -22.73 4.19
N GLU A 7 5.45 -23.86 4.56
CA GLU A 7 5.71 -24.20 5.96
C GLU A 7 6.81 -23.28 6.52
N ILE A 8 7.88 -23.07 5.75
CA ILE A 8 8.97 -22.12 6.09
C ILE A 8 8.42 -20.70 6.26
N LEU A 9 7.58 -20.25 5.32
CA LEU A 9 6.95 -18.93 5.41
C LEU A 9 6.17 -18.75 6.72
N GLN A 10 5.41 -19.77 7.13
CA GLN A 10 4.61 -19.69 8.36
C GLN A 10 5.49 -19.64 9.60
N GLU A 11 6.53 -20.48 9.67
CA GLU A 11 7.46 -20.50 10.79
C GLU A 11 8.19 -19.17 10.95
N GLU A 12 8.78 -18.64 9.88
CA GLU A 12 9.48 -17.36 9.89
C GLU A 12 8.58 -16.20 10.34
N ILE A 13 7.32 -16.18 9.87
CA ILE A 13 6.35 -15.18 10.29
C ILE A 13 6.00 -15.34 11.77
N ILE A 14 5.77 -16.56 12.26
CA ILE A 14 5.46 -16.82 13.68
C ILE A 14 6.64 -16.42 14.57
N GLU A 15 7.87 -16.73 14.19
CA GLU A 15 9.07 -16.39 14.95
C GLU A 15 9.22 -14.87 15.12
N ARG A 16 8.91 -14.12 14.05
CA ARG A 16 8.94 -12.65 14.04
C ARG A 16 7.68 -12.02 14.65
N SER A 17 6.66 -12.80 14.99
CA SER A 17 5.40 -12.32 15.56
C SER A 17 5.37 -12.32 17.08
N PHE A 18 4.46 -11.52 17.64
CA PHE A 18 4.12 -11.62 19.06
C PHE A 18 3.35 -12.92 19.32
N ALA A 19 2.34 -13.21 18.49
CA ALA A 19 1.59 -14.46 18.55
C ALA A 19 2.43 -15.69 18.18
N LYS A 20 2.13 -16.84 18.80
CA LYS A 20 2.85 -18.12 18.62
C LYS A 20 2.09 -19.17 17.80
N THR A 21 0.98 -18.78 17.18
CA THR A 21 0.20 -19.63 16.28
C THR A 21 0.00 -18.92 14.96
N TRP A 22 0.01 -19.66 13.84
CA TRP A 22 -0.17 -19.08 12.50
C TRP A 22 -1.45 -18.24 12.38
N LYS A 23 -2.57 -18.75 12.91
CA LYS A 23 -3.89 -18.12 12.82
C LYS A 23 -3.91 -16.70 13.38
N GLU A 24 -3.20 -16.48 14.48
CA GLU A 24 -3.12 -15.18 15.14
C GLU A 24 -1.95 -14.35 14.62
N ALA A 25 -0.79 -14.96 14.40
CA ALA A 25 0.40 -14.30 13.87
C ALA A 25 0.11 -13.53 12.58
N LYS A 26 -0.56 -14.17 11.59
CA LYS A 26 -0.84 -13.52 10.30
C LYS A 26 -1.69 -12.24 10.39
N LYS A 27 -2.47 -12.06 11.46
CA LYS A 27 -3.30 -10.85 11.67
C LYS A 27 -2.48 -9.66 12.14
N GLU A 28 -1.25 -9.89 12.58
CA GLU A 28 -0.36 -8.84 13.07
C GLU A 28 0.38 -8.14 11.93
N TRP A 29 0.34 -8.66 10.70
CA TRP A 29 1.13 -8.18 9.58
C TRP A 29 0.31 -7.40 8.56
N GLN A 30 0.88 -6.31 8.07
CA GLN A 30 0.33 -5.50 6.98
C GLN A 30 1.43 -5.18 5.96
N ILE A 31 1.02 -4.79 4.76
CA ILE A 31 1.97 -4.29 3.74
C ILE A 31 2.51 -2.94 4.20
N ASP A 32 3.82 -2.76 4.15
CA ASP A 32 4.44 -1.45 4.32
C ASP A 32 4.61 -0.78 2.96
N TYR A 33 5.38 -1.41 2.07
CA TYR A 33 5.61 -0.98 0.69
C TYR A 33 6.07 -2.17 -0.18
N SER A 34 6.17 -1.97 -1.49
CA SER A 34 6.67 -2.97 -2.44
C SER A 34 7.60 -2.33 -3.46
N TYR A 35 8.63 -3.06 -3.90
CA TYR A 35 9.59 -2.55 -4.88
C TYR A 35 10.11 -3.67 -5.78
N ASN A 36 10.63 -3.26 -6.95
CA ASN A 36 11.36 -4.17 -7.82
C ASN A 36 12.84 -4.14 -7.41
N PRO A 37 13.42 -5.28 -7.00
CA PRO A 37 14.79 -5.30 -6.51
C PRO A 37 15.76 -5.01 -7.67
N THR A 38 16.80 -4.21 -7.41
CA THR A 38 17.87 -3.94 -8.39
C THR A 38 18.93 -5.02 -8.39
N ASP A 39 19.00 -5.77 -7.29
CA ASP A 39 19.92 -6.87 -7.05
C ASP A 39 19.13 -8.15 -6.75
N LEU A 40 19.81 -9.28 -6.66
CA LEU A 40 19.15 -10.55 -6.42
C LEU A 40 18.72 -10.66 -4.95
N GLU A 41 17.42 -10.54 -4.70
CA GLU A 41 16.83 -10.71 -3.37
C GLU A 41 16.15 -12.07 -3.17
N LYS A 42 15.99 -12.44 -1.90
CA LYS A 42 15.43 -13.73 -1.45
C LYS A 42 14.27 -13.51 -0.49
N CYS A 43 13.16 -14.17 -0.72
CA CYS A 43 12.03 -14.20 0.20
C CYS A 43 12.38 -15.02 1.45
N ILE A 44 11.82 -14.69 2.61
CA ILE A 44 12.00 -15.48 3.86
C ILE A 44 11.61 -16.95 3.71
N CYS A 45 10.74 -17.30 2.76
CA CYS A 45 10.39 -18.70 2.47
C CYS A 45 11.49 -19.47 1.73
N GLY A 46 12.56 -18.79 1.34
CA GLY A 46 13.69 -19.32 0.58
C GLY A 46 13.61 -19.09 -0.94
N HIS A 47 12.50 -18.56 -1.48
CA HIS A 47 12.35 -18.30 -2.91
C HIS A 47 13.34 -17.23 -3.40
N TYR A 48 13.97 -17.49 -4.54
CA TYR A 48 15.02 -16.67 -5.12
C TYR A 48 15.15 -16.95 -6.63
N PRO A 49 15.45 -15.95 -7.46
CA PRO A 49 15.46 -14.53 -7.14
C PRO A 49 14.04 -13.93 -7.14
N LEU A 50 13.84 -12.85 -6.41
CA LEU A 50 12.56 -12.11 -6.40
C LEU A 50 12.44 -11.20 -7.62
N SER A 51 11.28 -11.22 -8.28
CA SER A 51 10.90 -10.24 -9.31
C SER A 51 10.22 -9.00 -8.72
N GLU A 52 9.57 -9.17 -7.56
CA GLU A 52 8.86 -8.11 -6.84
C GLU A 52 8.96 -8.40 -5.33
N CYS A 53 9.58 -7.50 -4.59
CA CYS A 53 9.69 -7.56 -3.14
C CYS A 53 8.50 -6.84 -2.51
N VAL A 54 7.84 -7.48 -1.55
CA VAL A 54 6.85 -6.86 -0.67
C VAL A 54 7.42 -6.82 0.73
N VAL A 55 7.58 -5.62 1.26
CA VAL A 55 7.96 -5.40 2.66
C VAL A 55 6.70 -5.38 3.50
N ILE A 56 6.69 -6.24 4.51
CA ILE A 56 5.57 -6.40 5.42
C ILE A 56 6.02 -6.03 6.83
N LYS A 57 5.12 -5.44 7.61
CA LYS A 57 5.41 -4.94 8.93
C LYS A 57 4.41 -5.48 9.95
N ASN A 58 4.92 -5.94 11.08
CA ASN A 58 4.12 -6.36 12.21
C ASN A 58 3.71 -5.13 13.04
N ILE A 59 2.41 -4.87 13.15
CA ILE A 59 1.88 -3.67 13.82
C ILE A 59 2.04 -3.70 15.33
N ARG A 60 2.24 -4.89 15.94
CA ARG A 60 2.31 -5.05 17.40
C ARG A 60 3.72 -4.91 17.94
N ASN A 61 4.73 -5.37 17.20
CA ASN A 61 6.13 -5.35 17.64
C ASN A 61 7.07 -4.59 16.71
N GLN A 62 6.56 -4.04 15.60
CA GLN A 62 7.29 -3.25 14.61
C GLN A 62 8.35 -4.01 13.79
N ASN A 63 8.44 -5.34 13.93
CA ASN A 63 9.31 -6.17 13.10
C ASN A 63 8.89 -6.12 11.62
N ASP A 64 9.85 -6.28 10.73
CA ASP A 64 9.67 -6.32 9.29
C ASP A 64 10.15 -7.65 8.67
N ALA A 65 9.68 -7.90 7.46
CA ALA A 65 10.14 -9.00 6.62
C ALA A 65 9.98 -8.66 5.15
N VAL A 66 10.87 -9.23 4.31
CA VAL A 66 10.80 -9.12 2.85
C VAL A 66 10.30 -10.45 2.28
N VAL A 67 9.21 -10.39 1.53
CA VAL A 67 8.61 -11.56 0.89
C VAL A 67 8.37 -11.33 -0.59
N ASP A 68 8.32 -12.42 -1.36
CA ASP A 68 7.78 -12.36 -2.72
C ASP A 68 6.31 -11.92 -2.71
N SER A 69 5.86 -11.21 -3.74
CA SER A 69 4.46 -10.80 -3.83
C SER A 69 3.47 -11.97 -3.85
N VAL A 70 3.84 -13.12 -4.43
CA VAL A 70 3.04 -14.37 -4.37
C VAL A 70 2.97 -14.89 -2.94
N CYS A 71 4.04 -14.77 -2.15
CA CYS A 71 4.06 -15.19 -0.75
C CYS A 71 3.19 -14.29 0.13
N ALA A 72 3.27 -12.96 -0.05
CA ALA A 72 2.44 -12.01 0.69
C ALA A 72 0.94 -12.29 0.49
N ARG A 73 0.52 -12.51 -0.77
CA ARG A 73 -0.89 -12.75 -1.14
C ARG A 73 -1.51 -14.00 -0.52
N LYS A 74 -0.71 -14.92 0.03
CA LYS A 74 -1.22 -16.12 0.71
C LYS A 74 -1.88 -15.82 2.05
N PHE A 75 -1.51 -14.72 2.71
CA PHE A 75 -1.92 -14.51 4.10
C PHE A 75 -2.17 -13.05 4.48
N ILE A 76 -1.66 -12.10 3.71
CA ILE A 76 -2.00 -10.70 3.87
C ILE A 76 -3.20 -10.38 3.00
N ASP A 77 -4.16 -9.67 3.59
CA ASP A 77 -5.28 -9.13 2.86
C ASP A 77 -4.88 -7.86 2.11
N PHE A 78 -4.75 -7.97 0.79
CA PHE A 78 -4.49 -6.84 -0.09
C PHE A 78 -5.75 -5.98 -0.33
N SER A 79 -6.94 -6.43 0.09
CA SER A 79 -8.22 -5.74 -0.20
C SER A 79 -8.31 -4.33 0.34
N GLN A 80 -7.52 -3.99 1.37
CA GLN A 80 -7.45 -2.63 1.91
C GLN A 80 -6.53 -1.72 1.07
N TYR A 81 -5.52 -2.31 0.43
CA TYR A 81 -4.56 -1.61 -0.40
C TYR A 81 -5.02 -1.49 -1.86
N ASP A 82 -5.74 -2.49 -2.37
CA ASP A 82 -6.19 -2.53 -3.77
C ASP A 82 -7.02 -1.30 -4.17
N PRO A 83 -8.04 -0.86 -3.39
CA PRO A 83 -8.85 0.31 -3.74
C PRO A 83 -8.09 1.63 -3.57
N ILE A 84 -7.22 1.72 -2.58
CA ILE A 84 -6.39 2.92 -2.31
C ILE A 84 -5.35 3.09 -3.42
N TRP A 85 -4.62 2.03 -3.73
CA TRP A 85 -3.59 2.01 -4.78
C TRP A 85 -4.23 2.19 -6.15
N ALA A 86 -5.33 1.48 -6.44
CA ALA A 86 -6.09 1.70 -7.67
C ALA A 86 -6.57 3.14 -7.78
N SER A 87 -6.99 3.80 -6.69
CA SER A 87 -7.32 5.22 -6.71
C SER A 87 -6.13 6.05 -7.18
N PHE A 88 -4.94 5.87 -6.58
CA PHE A 88 -3.75 6.64 -6.98
C PHE A 88 -3.31 6.37 -8.42
N PHE A 89 -3.31 5.12 -8.87
CA PHE A 89 -3.01 4.78 -10.26
C PHE A 89 -4.03 5.36 -11.23
N ASN A 90 -5.32 5.37 -10.87
CA ASN A 90 -6.35 6.03 -11.66
C ASN A 90 -6.13 7.53 -11.78
N LEU A 91 -5.62 8.20 -10.74
CA LEU A 91 -5.30 9.64 -10.78
C LEU A 91 -4.10 9.96 -11.67
N LEU A 92 -3.15 9.03 -11.83
CA LEU A 92 -2.06 9.18 -12.81
C LEU A 92 -2.58 9.16 -14.24
N GLN A 93 -3.63 8.38 -14.51
CA GLN A 93 -4.26 8.30 -15.84
C GLN A 93 -5.20 9.47 -16.09
N ASP A 94 -5.99 9.86 -15.08
CA ASP A 94 -6.95 10.95 -15.17
C ASP A 94 -7.02 11.73 -13.85
N PRO A 95 -6.38 12.91 -13.77
CA PRO A 95 -6.34 13.72 -12.55
C PRO A 95 -7.67 14.43 -12.25
N PHE A 96 -8.69 14.32 -13.11
CA PHE A 96 -10.03 14.88 -12.85
C PHE A 96 -10.93 13.93 -12.07
N LYS A 97 -10.57 12.65 -11.97
CA LYS A 97 -11.33 11.67 -11.18
C LYS A 97 -11.37 12.09 -9.70
N PRO A 98 -12.49 11.85 -9.00
CA PRO A 98 -12.54 12.06 -7.57
C PRO A 98 -11.55 11.13 -6.87
N LEU A 99 -10.81 11.67 -5.90
CA LEU A 99 -9.93 10.89 -5.02
C LEU A 99 -10.81 10.02 -4.11
N ASN A 100 -10.60 8.71 -4.10
CA ASN A 100 -11.34 7.80 -3.23
C ASN A 100 -11.22 8.24 -1.76
N LEU A 101 -12.32 8.18 -0.99
CA LEU A 101 -12.33 8.63 0.41
C LEU A 101 -11.30 7.93 1.30
N MET A 102 -11.06 6.62 1.10
CA MET A 102 -10.01 5.90 1.83
C MET A 102 -8.61 6.35 1.39
N ALA A 103 -8.43 6.65 0.10
CA ALA A 103 -7.17 7.18 -0.42
C ALA A 103 -6.92 8.61 0.07
N ALA A 104 -7.96 9.43 0.23
CA ALA A 104 -7.88 10.75 0.84
C ALA A 104 -7.47 10.65 2.32
N GLY A 105 -8.08 9.74 3.09
CA GLY A 105 -7.69 9.46 4.48
C GLY A 105 -6.24 9.02 4.60
N TYR A 106 -5.81 8.08 3.75
CA TYR A 106 -4.43 7.62 3.70
C TYR A 106 -3.44 8.77 3.39
N ALA A 107 -3.74 9.59 2.37
CA ALA A 107 -2.90 10.73 2.01
C ALA A 107 -2.81 11.77 3.15
N PHE A 108 -3.91 11.97 3.88
CA PHE A 108 -3.96 12.86 5.04
C PHE A 108 -3.15 12.35 6.23
N ASP A 109 -3.26 11.05 6.55
CA ASP A 109 -2.49 10.41 7.62
C ASP A 109 -0.98 10.47 7.33
N LYS A 110 -0.60 10.31 6.06
CA LYS A 110 0.78 10.47 5.58
C LYS A 110 1.26 11.92 5.46
N LYS A 111 0.41 12.91 5.77
CA LYS A 111 0.69 14.35 5.65
C LYS A 111 1.08 14.77 4.23
N TRP A 112 0.57 14.06 3.23
CA TRP A 112 0.73 14.42 1.82
C TRP A 112 -0.20 15.53 1.40
N ILE A 113 -1.32 15.68 2.10
CA ILE A 113 -2.28 16.76 1.94
C ILE A 113 -2.60 17.38 3.30
N ASN A 114 -2.99 18.65 3.28
CA ASN A 114 -3.40 19.40 4.47
C ASN A 114 -4.91 19.27 4.75
N ASN A 115 -5.39 19.87 5.85
CA ASN A 115 -6.80 19.82 6.23
C ASN A 115 -7.73 20.35 5.13
N PHE A 116 -7.39 21.49 4.52
CA PHE A 116 -8.22 22.08 3.46
C PHE A 116 -8.31 21.17 2.23
N GLU A 117 -7.20 20.55 1.82
CA GLU A 117 -7.15 19.64 0.68
C GLU A 117 -7.91 18.33 0.96
N TYR A 118 -7.84 17.85 2.19
CA TYR A 118 -8.61 16.70 2.65
C TYR A 118 -10.11 17.01 2.63
N ASP A 119 -10.54 18.09 3.29
CA ASP A 119 -11.93 18.54 3.35
C ASP A 119 -12.49 18.77 1.93
N PHE A 120 -11.73 19.43 1.05
CA PHE A 120 -12.10 19.60 -0.34
C PHE A 120 -12.27 18.27 -1.08
N SER A 121 -11.38 17.30 -0.86
CA SER A 121 -11.44 15.99 -1.51
C SER A 121 -12.65 15.18 -1.03
N THR A 122 -13.00 15.26 0.25
CA THR A 122 -14.18 14.60 0.81
C THR A 122 -15.47 15.28 0.37
N ASP A 123 -15.54 16.60 0.43
CA ASP A 123 -16.75 17.37 0.11
C ASP A 123 -17.07 17.34 -1.38
N SER A 124 -16.05 17.32 -2.23
CA SER A 124 -16.23 17.26 -3.68
C SER A 124 -16.33 15.83 -4.23
N PHE A 125 -16.19 14.79 -3.40
CA PHE A 125 -16.10 13.39 -3.85
C PHE A 125 -17.26 12.96 -4.77
N SER A 126 -18.48 13.37 -4.43
CA SER A 126 -19.70 13.06 -5.21
C SER A 126 -19.89 13.96 -6.43
N LYS A 127 -19.15 15.06 -6.56
CA LYS A 127 -19.25 16.00 -7.68
C LYS A 127 -18.54 15.45 -8.92
N THR A 128 -19.27 15.38 -10.02
CA THR A 128 -18.74 15.16 -11.35
C THR A 128 -17.91 16.36 -11.82
N VAL A 129 -17.07 16.15 -12.85
CA VAL A 129 -16.22 17.22 -13.40
C VAL A 129 -17.05 18.40 -13.92
N GLY A 130 -18.27 18.17 -14.42
CA GLY A 130 -19.15 19.23 -14.90
C GLY A 130 -19.68 20.15 -13.81
N GLU A 131 -19.84 19.62 -12.59
CA GLU A 131 -20.39 20.34 -11.42
C GLU A 131 -19.34 21.20 -10.69
N LEU A 132 -18.06 21.00 -11.00
CA LEU A 132 -16.98 21.80 -10.42
C LEU A 132 -16.82 23.12 -11.17
N SER A 133 -16.67 24.19 -10.40
CA SER A 133 -16.18 25.47 -10.90
C SER A 133 -14.75 25.37 -11.43
N VAL A 134 -14.31 26.39 -12.16
CA VAL A 134 -12.95 26.44 -12.73
C VAL A 134 -11.87 26.37 -11.64
N SER A 135 -12.07 27.06 -10.52
CA SER A 135 -11.16 27.02 -9.36
C SER A 135 -11.16 25.66 -8.68
N GLU A 136 -12.32 25.05 -8.46
CA GLU A 136 -12.42 23.70 -7.88
C GLU A 136 -11.75 22.63 -8.75
N LYS A 137 -11.87 22.73 -10.08
CA LYS A 137 -11.14 21.86 -11.02
C LYS A 137 -9.63 21.98 -10.83
N ALA A 138 -9.12 23.21 -10.73
CA ALA A 138 -7.71 23.46 -10.53
C ALA A 138 -7.20 22.86 -9.20
N ILE A 139 -7.98 23.04 -8.11
CA ILE A 139 -7.66 22.43 -6.80
C ILE A 139 -7.63 20.90 -6.93
N ARG A 140 -8.66 20.28 -7.51
CA ARG A 140 -8.73 18.83 -7.68
C ARG A 140 -7.51 18.27 -8.42
N ILE A 141 -7.18 18.85 -9.57
CA ILE A 141 -6.03 18.39 -10.36
C ILE A 141 -4.74 18.53 -9.57
N THR A 142 -4.57 19.64 -8.85
CA THR A 142 -3.36 19.92 -8.07
C THR A 142 -3.18 18.89 -6.96
N VAL A 143 -4.22 18.70 -6.14
CA VAL A 143 -4.22 17.71 -5.05
C VAL A 143 -4.01 16.31 -5.60
N ASN A 144 -4.75 15.92 -6.64
CA ASN A 144 -4.66 14.58 -7.22
C ASN A 144 -3.27 14.26 -7.79
N ARG A 145 -2.64 15.22 -8.48
CA ARG A 145 -1.27 15.05 -8.98
C ARG A 145 -0.27 14.95 -7.84
N GLN A 146 -0.41 15.80 -6.82
CA GLN A 146 0.44 15.79 -5.64
C GLN A 146 0.40 14.44 -4.93
N VAL A 147 -0.80 13.94 -4.59
CA VAL A 147 -0.92 12.65 -3.89
C VAL A 147 -0.46 11.48 -4.74
N ALA A 148 -0.73 11.48 -6.05
CA ALA A 148 -0.28 10.41 -6.94
C ALA A 148 1.24 10.38 -7.08
N LEU A 149 1.89 11.54 -7.17
CA LEU A 149 3.36 11.63 -7.23
C LEU A 149 4.01 11.27 -5.90
N LEU A 150 3.45 11.72 -4.77
CA LEU A 150 3.94 11.35 -3.44
C LEU A 150 3.75 9.86 -3.18
N PHE A 151 2.64 9.28 -3.62
CA PHE A 151 2.43 7.84 -3.62
C PHE A 151 3.53 7.11 -4.40
N LEU A 152 3.81 7.55 -5.63
CA LEU A 152 4.89 6.95 -6.43
C LEU A 152 6.25 7.06 -5.75
N ASN A 153 6.59 8.23 -5.21
CA ASN A 153 7.87 8.46 -4.57
C ASN A 153 8.01 7.64 -3.28
N PHE A 154 6.95 7.56 -2.48
CA PHE A 154 6.99 6.84 -1.20
C PHE A 154 7.10 5.32 -1.38
N HIS A 155 6.41 4.77 -2.38
CA HIS A 155 6.35 3.33 -2.58
C HIS A 155 7.36 2.78 -3.60
N PHE A 156 7.79 3.59 -4.57
CA PHE A 156 8.59 3.10 -5.71
C PHE A 156 9.91 3.83 -5.95
N LYS A 157 10.16 5.00 -5.34
CA LYS A 157 11.51 5.61 -5.40
C LYS A 157 12.40 5.07 -4.28
N LYS A 158 13.59 4.62 -4.68
CA LYS A 158 14.73 4.33 -3.82
C LYS A 158 15.41 5.62 -3.39
#